data_AF-A0A2G1DEP3-F1
#
_entry.id   AF-A0A2G1DEP3-F1
#
_cell.length_a   1.000
_cell.length_b   1.000
_cell.length_c   1.000
_cell.angle_alpha   90.00
_cell.angle_beta   90.00
_cell.angle_gamma   90.00
#
_symmetry.space_group_name_H-M   'P 1'
#
loop_
_entity.id
_entity.type
_entity.pdbx_description
1 polymer ?
#
loop_
_entity_poly.entity_id
_entity_poly.type
_entity_poly.pdbx_seq_one_letter_code
_entity_poly.pdbx_strand_id
1 'polypeptide(L)'
;MQEVIDLIPRKVDFMNKDNIVLIDVRTQMEFKQTGIIENSHMLTFYDEFGNYDLEEWLNNFQKLVTSKDQTFILICAHANRTRMIGNYLIQQEGYKNCAHLHGGIAQWLQEGRKTVTI
;
A
#
# COMPACT_ATOMS: atom_id res chain seq x y z
N MET A 1 -9.94 1.45 19.61
CA MET A 1 -9.36 2.23 18.49
C MET A 1 -9.23 1.30 17.31
N GLN A 2 -9.53 1.79 16.11
CA GLN A 2 -9.31 1.02 14.88
C GLN A 2 -7.83 1.19 14.51
N GLU A 3 -7.15 0.10 14.20
CA GLU A 3 -5.71 0.08 13.91
C GLU A 3 -5.48 -0.53 12.53
N VAL A 4 -4.34 -0.19 11.92
CA VAL A 4 -3.94 -0.77 10.64
C VAL A 4 -3.71 -2.27 10.83
N ILE A 5 -4.38 -3.08 10.02
CA ILE A 5 -4.27 -4.55 10.11
C ILE A 5 -2.99 -5.01 9.41
N ASP A 6 -2.15 -5.76 10.12
CA ASP A 6 -0.91 -6.34 9.59
C ASP A 6 -1.21 -7.67 8.87
N LEU A 7 -0.99 -7.73 7.55
CA LEU A 7 -1.29 -8.90 6.72
C LEU A 7 -0.02 -9.54 6.17
N ILE A 8 0.17 -10.83 6.46
CA ILE A 8 1.27 -11.61 5.88
C ILE A 8 1.13 -11.77 4.35
N PRO A 9 2.23 -11.95 3.61
CA PRO A 9 2.21 -12.07 2.15
C PRO A 9 1.24 -13.12 1.61
N ARG A 10 1.14 -14.30 2.25
CA ARG A 10 0.19 -15.35 1.85
C ARG A 10 -1.26 -14.85 1.86
N LYS A 11 -1.65 -14.04 2.84
CA LYS A 11 -3.03 -13.54 2.97
C LYS A 11 -3.33 -12.47 1.91
N VAL A 12 -2.36 -11.59 1.63
CA VAL A 12 -2.46 -10.57 0.58
C VAL A 12 -2.62 -11.21 -0.81
N ASP A 13 -1.89 -12.29 -1.09
CA ASP A 13 -1.98 -13.02 -2.37
C ASP A 13 -3.38 -13.62 -2.64
N PHE A 14 -4.05 -14.13 -1.59
CA PHE A 14 -5.44 -14.56 -1.70
C PHE A 14 -6.38 -13.36 -1.91
N MET A 15 -6.21 -12.31 -1.11
CA MET A 15 -7.04 -11.11 -1.13
C MET A 15 -6.95 -10.30 -2.42
N ASN A 16 -5.81 -10.34 -3.11
CA ASN A 16 -5.63 -9.72 -4.43
C ASN A 16 -6.60 -10.28 -5.48
N LYS A 17 -7.12 -11.50 -5.28
CA LYS A 17 -8.08 -12.14 -6.18
C LYS A 17 -9.54 -11.73 -5.92
N ASP A 18 -9.80 -11.10 -4.78
CA ASP A 18 -11.14 -10.73 -4.30
C ASP A 18 -11.49 -9.25 -4.56
N ASN A 19 -10.84 -8.61 -5.55
CA ASN A 19 -11.08 -7.22 -5.94
C ASN A 19 -10.79 -6.17 -4.84
N ILE A 20 -9.77 -6.42 -4.03
CA ILE A 20 -9.28 -5.47 -3.02
C ILE A 20 -8.31 -4.48 -3.67
N VAL A 21 -8.36 -3.21 -3.25
CA VAL A 21 -7.46 -2.18 -3.77
C VAL A 21 -6.09 -2.34 -3.12
N LEU A 22 -5.09 -2.73 -3.90
CA LEU A 22 -3.70 -2.74 -3.49
C LEU A 22 -3.06 -1.40 -3.90
N ILE A 23 -2.37 -0.75 -2.97
CA ILE A 23 -1.74 0.55 -3.22
C ILE A 23 -0.29 0.48 -2.79
N ASP A 24 0.62 0.60 -3.74
CA ASP A 24 2.05 0.61 -3.51
C ASP A 24 2.55 2.06 -3.41
N VAL A 25 3.02 2.43 -2.21
CA VAL A 25 3.42 3.79 -1.85
C VAL A 25 4.93 4.02 -1.93
N ARG A 26 5.66 3.06 -2.49
CA ARG A 26 7.11 3.16 -2.72
C ARG A 26 7.45 4.23 -3.77
N THR A 27 8.73 4.52 -3.95
CA THR A 27 9.18 5.47 -4.98
C THR A 27 9.22 4.80 -6.36
N GLN A 28 9.33 5.61 -7.41
CA GLN A 28 9.41 5.09 -8.78
C GLN A 28 10.67 4.25 -9.01
N MET A 29 11.79 4.62 -8.38
CA MET A 29 13.01 3.81 -8.45
C MET A 29 12.81 2.42 -7.85
N GLU A 30 12.12 2.31 -6.71
CA GLU A 30 11.84 1.02 -6.08
C GLU A 30 10.97 0.11 -6.97
N PHE A 31 9.96 0.69 -7.65
CA PHE A 31 9.14 -0.06 -8.59
C PHE A 31 9.96 -0.61 -9.76
N LYS A 32 10.86 0.19 -10.34
CA LYS A 32 11.74 -0.26 -11.44
C LYS A 32 12.70 -1.37 -11.00
N GLN A 33 13.19 -1.33 -9.76
CA GLN A 33 14.15 -2.30 -9.24
C GLN A 33 13.54 -3.67 -8.96
N THR A 34 12.29 -3.70 -8.48
CA THR A 34 11.70 -4.93 -7.91
C THR A 34 10.37 -5.32 -8.55
N GLY A 35 9.84 -4.47 -9.44
CA GLY A 35 8.48 -4.56 -9.92
C GLY A 35 7.45 -4.17 -8.85
N ILE A 36 6.19 -4.46 -9.15
CA ILE A 36 5.05 -4.29 -8.24
C ILE A 36 4.32 -5.62 -8.07
N ILE A 37 3.56 -5.76 -6.99
CA ILE A 37 2.61 -6.88 -6.88
C ILE A 37 1.52 -6.67 -7.95
N GLU A 38 1.17 -7.72 -8.69
CA GLU A 38 0.15 -7.66 -9.74
C GLU A 38 -1.15 -7.02 -9.21
N ASN A 39 -1.78 -6.16 -10.03
CA ASN A 39 -2.96 -5.35 -9.69
C ASN A 39 -2.75 -4.25 -8.62
N SER A 40 -1.51 -4.02 -8.15
CA SER A 40 -1.23 -2.86 -7.32
C SER A 40 -1.32 -1.56 -8.10
N HIS A 41 -1.99 -0.56 -7.52
CA HIS A 41 -1.91 0.81 -7.98
C HIS A 41 -0.63 1.47 -7.44
N MET A 42 0.17 2.02 -8.34
CA MET A 42 1.33 2.83 -7.96
C MET A 42 0.85 4.22 -7.52
N LEU A 43 1.04 4.54 -6.25
CA LEU A 43 0.70 5.85 -5.69
C LEU A 43 1.80 6.28 -4.71
N THR A 44 2.92 6.72 -5.28
CA THR A 44 4.12 7.14 -4.54
C THR A 44 3.77 8.18 -3.47
N PHE A 45 4.10 7.92 -2.20
CA PHE A 45 3.88 8.92 -1.15
C PHE A 45 5.04 9.91 -1.04
N TYR A 46 6.28 9.39 -1.11
CA TYR A 46 7.49 10.20 -1.11
C TYR A 46 8.09 10.23 -2.51
N ASP A 47 8.61 11.39 -2.91
CA ASP A 47 9.52 11.49 -4.06
C ASP A 47 10.93 10.94 -3.72
N GLU A 48 11.83 10.94 -4.71
CA GLU A 48 13.20 10.44 -4.54
C GLU A 48 14.06 11.32 -3.59
N PHE A 49 13.58 12.50 -3.21
CA PHE A 49 14.21 13.42 -2.27
C PHE A 49 13.56 13.39 -0.88
N GLY A 50 12.52 12.59 -0.68
CA GLY A 50 11.78 12.47 0.57
C GLY A 50 10.71 13.53 0.79
N ASN A 51 10.35 14.32 -0.22
CA ASN A 51 9.22 15.25 -0.15
C ASN A 51 7.90 14.53 -0.41
N TYR A 52 6.80 15.07 0.10
CA TYR A 52 5.45 14.59 -0.17
C TYR A 52 4.47 15.76 -0.23
N ASP A 53 3.44 15.64 -1.07
CA ASP A 53 2.26 16.51 -1.07
C ASP A 53 1.06 15.69 -0.56
N LEU A 54 0.63 15.99 0.66
CA LEU A 54 -0.44 15.23 1.31
C LEU A 54 -1.79 15.44 0.62
N GLU A 55 -2.08 16.66 0.17
CA GLU A 55 -3.38 17.00 -0.43
C GLU A 55 -3.50 16.35 -1.80
N GLU A 56 -2.48 16.47 -2.64
CA GLU A 56 -2.45 15.82 -3.95
C GLU A 56 -2.53 14.29 -3.81
N TRP A 57 -1.73 13.73 -2.89
CA TRP A 57 -1.72 12.29 -2.66
C TRP A 57 -3.09 11.78 -2.19
N LEU A 58 -3.73 12.48 -1.26
CA LEU A 58 -5.05 12.11 -0.75
C LEU A 58 -6.13 12.21 -1.84
N ASN A 59 -6.09 13.24 -2.67
CA ASN A 59 -7.00 13.40 -3.81
C ASN A 59 -6.87 12.23 -4.80
N ASN A 60 -5.65 11.74 -5.04
CA ASN A 60 -5.42 10.58 -5.91
C ASN A 60 -5.80 9.26 -5.22
N PHE A 61 -5.53 9.12 -3.93
CA PHE A 61 -5.94 7.98 -3.11
C PHE A 61 -7.48 7.80 -3.12
N GLN A 62 -8.24 8.88 -2.95
CA GLN A 62 -9.70 8.85 -2.91
C GLN A 62 -10.34 8.44 -4.25
N LYS A 63 -9.62 8.58 -5.37
CA LYS A 63 -10.05 8.05 -6.68
C LYS A 63 -9.94 6.52 -6.75
N LEU A 64 -9.03 5.93 -5.99
CA LEU A 64 -8.82 4.47 -5.90
C LEU A 64 -9.72 3.85 -4.81
N VAL A 65 -9.83 4.52 -3.66
CA VAL A 65 -10.62 4.08 -2.50
C VAL A 65 -11.79 5.05 -2.30
N THR A 66 -12.89 4.75 -2.98
CA THR A 66 -14.05 5.64 -3.15
C THR A 66 -15.04 5.60 -1.97
N SER A 67 -14.88 4.65 -1.05
CA SER A 67 -15.70 4.55 0.15
C SER A 67 -14.86 4.35 1.41
N LYS A 68 -15.32 4.92 2.55
CA LYS A 68 -14.67 4.76 3.86
C LYS A 68 -14.71 3.33 4.40
N ASP A 69 -15.67 2.54 3.91
CA ASP A 69 -15.84 1.12 4.23
C ASP A 69 -15.12 0.19 3.23
N GLN A 70 -14.54 0.73 2.16
CA GLN A 70 -13.79 -0.08 1.19
C GLN A 70 -12.49 -0.58 1.81
N THR A 71 -12.21 -1.88 1.65
CA THR A 71 -10.94 -2.47 2.08
C THR A 71 -9.83 -2.11 1.10
N PHE A 72 -8.68 -1.69 1.63
CA PHE A 72 -7.47 -1.44 0.86
C PHE A 72 -6.23 -1.90 1.62
N ILE A 73 -5.19 -2.26 0.86
CA ILE A 73 -3.92 -2.76 1.40
C ILE A 73 -2.81 -1.84 0.92
N LEU A 74 -2.08 -1.25 1.87
CA LEU A 74 -0.90 -0.43 1.60
C LEU A 74 0.36 -1.30 1.54
N ILE A 75 1.22 -1.02 0.57
CA ILE A 75 2.49 -1.72 0.35
C ILE A 75 3.63 -0.71 0.37
N CYS A 76 4.70 -1.00 1.13
CA CYS A 76 5.97 -0.29 0.99
C CYS A 76 7.16 -1.26 1.08
N ALA A 77 8.40 -0.75 1.15
CA ALA A 77 9.59 -1.61 1.23
C ALA A 77 9.57 -2.58 2.43
N HIS A 78 9.33 -2.05 3.63
CA HIS A 78 9.48 -2.74 4.91
C HIS A 78 8.36 -2.40 5.91
N ALA A 79 7.14 -2.13 5.42
CA ALA A 79 5.96 -1.78 6.24
C ALA A 79 6.03 -0.50 7.12
N ASN A 80 7.15 0.24 7.15
CA ASN A 80 7.27 1.44 8.00
C ASN A 80 6.41 2.61 7.50
N ARG A 81 6.50 2.94 6.21
CA ARG A 81 5.72 4.04 5.60
C ARG A 81 4.21 3.79 5.68
N THR A 82 3.79 2.55 5.44
CA THR A 82 2.37 2.17 5.40
C THR A 82 1.69 2.25 6.77
N ARG A 83 2.42 2.00 7.87
CA ARG A 83 1.85 2.19 9.22
C ARG A 83 1.52 3.65 9.48
N MET A 84 2.43 4.56 9.14
CA MET A 84 2.20 6.00 9.32
C MET A 84 1.03 6.49 8.45
N ILE A 85 1.04 6.16 7.16
CA ILE A 85 -0.02 6.55 6.21
C ILE A 85 -1.36 5.92 6.60
N GLY A 86 -1.38 4.63 6.94
CA GLY A 86 -2.60 3.92 7.32
C GLY A 86 -3.21 4.48 8.62
N ASN A 87 -2.39 4.79 9.61
CA ASN A 87 -2.86 5.42 10.85
C ASN A 87 -3.48 6.80 10.58
N TYR A 88 -2.85 7.61 9.72
CA TYR A 88 -3.42 8.89 9.30
C TYR A 88 -4.78 8.69 8.60
N LEU A 89 -4.87 7.75 7.65
CA LEU A 89 -6.11 7.47 6.93
C LEU A 89 -7.25 7.00 7.85
N ILE A 90 -6.94 6.20 8.88
CA ILE A 90 -7.94 5.76 9.85
C ILE A 90 -8.36 6.92 10.77
N GLN A 91 -7.38 7.60 11.37
CA GLN A 91 -7.64 8.50 12.49
C GLN A 91 -8.10 9.89 12.04
N GLN A 92 -7.57 10.38 10.92
CA GLN A 92 -7.84 11.73 10.42
C GLN A 92 -8.87 11.68 9.28
N GLU A 93 -8.76 10.69 8.38
CA GLU A 93 -9.64 10.59 7.22
C GLU A 93 -10.83 9.65 7.42
N GLY A 94 -10.91 8.92 8.54
CA GLY A 94 -12.07 8.09 8.90
C GLY A 94 -12.25 6.81 8.09
N TYR A 95 -11.20 6.30 7.42
CA TYR A 95 -11.23 5.00 6.76
C TYR A 95 -11.24 3.85 7.78
N LYS A 96 -12.02 2.81 7.51
CA LYS A 96 -12.25 1.75 8.51
C LYS A 96 -11.45 0.48 8.24
N ASN A 97 -11.17 0.20 6.98
CA ASN A 97 -10.67 -1.10 6.52
C ASN A 97 -9.28 -0.96 5.87
N CYS A 98 -8.33 -0.41 6.62
CA CYS A 98 -6.94 -0.28 6.19
C CYS A 98 -6.11 -1.46 6.68
N ALA A 99 -5.41 -2.10 5.74
CA ALA A 99 -4.38 -3.08 6.03
C ALA A 99 -3.05 -2.67 5.41
N HIS A 100 -1.97 -3.30 5.85
CA HIS A 100 -0.68 -3.20 5.18
C HIS A 100 0.01 -4.55 5.05
N LEU A 101 0.87 -4.66 4.04
CA LEU A 101 1.67 -5.87 3.82
C LEU A 101 2.79 -5.97 4.87
N HIS A 102 2.73 -7.01 5.70
CA HIS A 102 3.76 -7.35 6.67
C HIS A 102 5.12 -7.52 5.99
N GLY A 103 6.16 -6.92 6.56
CA GLY A 103 7.51 -6.96 6.00
C GLY A 103 7.67 -6.28 4.63
N GLY A 104 6.59 -5.69 4.10
CA GLY A 104 6.57 -5.02 2.80
C GLY A 104 6.92 -5.94 1.64
N ILE A 105 7.30 -5.32 0.52
CA ILE A 105 7.70 -6.07 -0.67
C ILE A 105 9.00 -6.86 -0.46
N ALA A 106 9.85 -6.44 0.50
CA ALA A 106 11.07 -7.17 0.82
C ALA A 106 10.75 -8.60 1.28
N GLN A 107 9.79 -8.75 2.20
CA GLN A 107 9.36 -10.08 2.64
C GLN A 107 8.59 -10.83 1.55
N TRP A 108 7.77 -10.15 0.75
CA TRP A 108 7.09 -10.76 -0.40
C TRP A 108 8.07 -11.46 -1.35
N LEU A 109 9.16 -10.78 -1.68
CA LEU A 109 10.22 -11.32 -2.54
C LEU A 109 11.03 -12.41 -1.83
N GLN A 110 11.31 -12.26 -0.53
CA GLN A 110 11.98 -13.29 0.26
C GLN A 110 11.20 -14.62 0.27
N GLU A 111 9.87 -14.55 0.26
CA GLU A 111 8.99 -15.72 0.14
C GLU A 111 8.88 -16.27 -1.30
N GLY A 112 9.65 -15.74 -2.26
CA GLY A 112 9.67 -16.20 -3.65
C GLY A 112 8.40 -15.87 -4.43
N ARG A 113 7.61 -14.89 -3.97
CA ARG A 113 6.38 -14.48 -4.64
C ARG A 113 6.66 -13.57 -5.82
N LYS A 114 5.78 -13.64 -6.82
CA LYS A 114 5.97 -12.95 -8.10
C LYS A 114 5.67 -11.45 -7.99
N THR A 115 6.40 -10.67 -8.76
CA THR A 115 6.10 -9.28 -9.08
C THR A 115 6.02 -9.13 -10.60
N VAL A 116 5.43 -8.03 -11.04
CA VAL A 116 5.37 -7.64 -12.45
C VAL A 116 6.28 -6.45 -12.65
N THR A 117 7.17 -6.54 -13.63
CA THR A 117 8.04 -5.43 -14.04
C THR A 117 7.22 -4.39 -14.79
N ILE A 118 7.52 -3.11 -14.56
CA ILE A 118 6.88 -1.94 -15.17
C ILE A 118 7.82 -1.22 -16.14
#